data_AF-A0A523CYS7-F1
#
_entry.id   AF-A0A523CYS7-F1
#
_cell.length_a   1.000
_cell.length_b   1.000
_cell.length_c   1.000
_cell.angle_alpha   90.00
_cell.angle_beta   90.00
_cell.angle_gamma   90.00
#
_symmetry.space_group_name_H-M   'P 1'
#
loop_
_entity.id
_entity.type
_entity.pdbx_description
1 polymer ?
#
loop_
_entity_poly.entity_id
_entity_poly.type
_entity_poly.pdbx_seq_one_letter_code
_entity_poly.pdbx_strand_id
1 'polypeptide(L)' 'EKFYRIDNEMTRTTRGTGIGLSLVKMLADAMGAHVDVANRQPGTEFSLRFVTS' A
#
# COMPACT_ATOMS: atom_id res chain seq x y z
N GLU A 1 14.85 0.25 2.59
CA GLU A 1 14.25 0.99 3.72
C GLU A 1 13.32 2.06 3.16
N LYS A 2 12.08 2.28 3.59
CA LYS A 2 11.18 1.63 4.54
C LYS A 2 9.81 1.82 3.89
N PHE A 3 9.05 0.75 3.66
CA PHE A 3 7.61 0.87 3.86
C PHE A 3 7.48 1.16 5.35
N TYR A 4 7.63 2.44 5.69
CA TYR A 4 7.46 2.93 7.03
C TYR A 4 6.06 2.49 7.39
N ARG A 5 5.99 1.69 8.44
CA ARG A 5 4.77 1.21 9.04
C ARG A 5 3.83 2.40 9.08
N ILE A 6 2.85 2.41 8.18
CA ILE A 6 1.62 3.11 8.47
C ILE A 6 0.98 2.21 9.53
N ASP A 7 1.51 2.30 10.76
CA ASP A 7 0.83 1.95 12.01
C ASP A 7 -0.33 2.96 12.17
N ASN A 8 -1.16 3.05 11.14
CA ASN A 8 -2.51 3.58 11.23
C ASN A 8 -3.46 2.42 10.98
N GLU A 9 -3.34 1.40 11.84
CA GLU A 9 -4.54 0.76 12.39
C GLU A 9 -5.53 1.80 12.99
N MET A 10 -5.09 3.06 13.15
CA MET A 10 -5.83 4.23 13.63
C MET A 10 -6.75 4.94 12.60
N THR A 11 -7.17 4.29 11.52
CA THR A 11 -8.36 4.74 10.76
C THR A 11 -9.33 3.58 10.52
N ARG A 12 -9.50 2.71 11.53
CA ARG A 12 -10.60 1.74 11.53
C ARG A 12 -11.91 2.41 11.96
N THR A 13 -12.51 3.17 11.05
CA THR A 13 -13.97 3.42 11.08
C THR A 13 -14.74 2.30 10.39
N THR A 14 -14.11 1.56 9.48
CA THR A 14 -14.72 0.47 8.71
C THR A 14 -14.12 -0.88 9.10
N ARG A 15 -14.99 -1.87 9.39
CA ARG A 15 -14.64 -3.23 9.83
C ARG A 15 -13.94 -4.04 8.72
N GLY A 16 -12.69 -3.73 8.42
CA GLY A 16 -11.84 -4.47 7.48
C GLY A 16 -10.82 -5.34 8.22
N THR A 17 -10.59 -6.56 7.74
CA THR A 17 -9.59 -7.50 8.29
C THR A 17 -8.14 -7.02 8.13
N GLY A 18 -7.90 -5.94 7.38
CA GLY A 18 -6.55 -5.41 7.12
C GLY A 18 -5.76 -6.22 6.08
N ILE A 19 -6.39 -7.18 5.41
CA ILE A 19 -5.71 -8.14 4.52
C ILE A 19 -5.41 -7.55 3.14
N GLY A 20 -6.22 -6.59 2.65
CA GLY A 20 -6.16 -6.10 1.27
C GLY A 20 -4.78 -5.56 0.87
N LEU A 21 -4.25 -4.59 1.62
CA LEU A 21 -2.95 -3.97 1.28
C LEU A 21 -1.77 -4.92 1.51
N SER A 22 -1.90 -5.85 2.46
CA SER A 22 -0.92 -6.91 2.70
C SER A 22 -0.81 -7.87 1.50
N LEU A 23 -1.93 -8.25 0.90
CA LEU A 23 -1.95 -9.05 -0.34
C LEU A 23 -1.34 -8.28 -1.51
N VAL A 24 -1.69 -7.00 -1.67
CA VAL A 24 -1.13 -6.13 -2.73
C VAL A 24 0.39 -6.04 -2.61
N LYS A 25 0.91 -5.86 -1.39
CA LYS A 25 2.35 -5.82 -1.14
C LYS A 25 3.03 -7.14 -1.53
N MET A 26 2.46 -8.27 -1.12
CA MET A 26 2.99 -9.59 -1.42
C MET A 26 3.06 -9.84 -2.94
N LEU A 27 1.98 -9.51 -3.66
CA LEU A 27 1.93 -9.67 -5.11
C LEU A 27 2.90 -8.73 -5.82
N ALA A 28 2.97 -7.47 -5.41
CA ALA A 28 3.91 -6.51 -5.99
C ALA A 28 5.36 -6.97 -5.81
N ASP A 29 5.72 -7.47 -4.63
CA ASP A 29 7.06 -8.01 -4.38
C ASP A 29 7.37 -9.22 -5.28
N ALA A 30 6.41 -10.14 -5.43
CA ALA A 30 6.54 -11.30 -6.31
C ALA A 30 6.69 -10.90 -7.79
N MET A 31 6.11 -9.77 -8.18
CA MET A 31 6.20 -9.20 -9.53
C MET A 31 7.42 -8.28 -9.72
N GLY A 32 8.30 -8.12 -8.71
CA GLY A 32 9.40 -7.16 -8.77
C GLY A 32 8.94 -5.70 -8.88
N ALA A 33 7.72 -5.41 -8.42
CA ALA A 33 7.08 -4.11 -8.47
C ALA A 33 7.15 -3.39 -7.12
N HIS A 34 7.06 -2.08 -7.15
CA HIS A 34 7.09 -1.22 -5.98
C HIS A 34 5.74 -0.52 -5.78
N VAL A 35 5.14 -0.69 -4.60
CA VAL A 35 3.88 -0.03 -4.18
C VAL A 35 4.18 1.25 -3.41
N ASP A 36 3.39 2.30 -3.58
CA ASP A 36 3.49 3.56 -2.84
C ASP A 36 2.10 4.12 -2.50
N VAL A 37 2.02 4.97 -1.48
CA VAL A 37 0.79 5.65 -1.09
C VAL A 37 1.08 7.10 -0.70
N ALA A 38 0.33 8.02 -1.31
CA ALA A 38 0.44 9.45 -1.06
C ALA A 38 -0.90 10.03 -0.65
N ASN A 39 -0.91 10.85 0.40
CA ASN A 39 -2.08 11.64 0.75
C ASN A 39 -2.26 12.77 -0.28
N ARG A 40 -3.46 12.94 -0.81
CA ARG A 40 -3.81 14.01 -1.76
C ARG A 40 -4.95 14.82 -1.16
N GLN A 41 -5.08 16.10 -1.52
CA GLN A 41 -6.22 16.89 -1.06
C GLN A 41 -7.04 17.36 -2.25
N PRO A 42 -8.24 16.78 -2.47
CA PRO A 42 -8.89 15.71 -1.69
C PRO A 42 -8.38 14.28 -2.02
N GLY A 43 -8.34 13.38 -1.04
CA GLY A 43 -8.22 11.91 -1.23
C GLY A 43 -6.87 11.25 -0.93
N THR A 44 -6.64 10.10 -1.55
CA THR A 44 -5.41 9.30 -1.40
C THR A 44 -5.08 8.69 -2.75
N GLU A 45 -3.81 8.73 -3.12
CA GLU A 45 -3.28 8.10 -4.32
C GLU A 45 -2.49 6.85 -3.94
N PHE A 46 -2.76 5.73 -4.62
CA PHE A 46 -1.99 4.50 -4.53
C PHE A 46 -1.31 4.27 -5.88
N SER A 47 -0.02 3.96 -5.88
CA SER A 47 0.73 3.72 -7.12
C SER A 47 1.50 2.40 -7.08
N LEU A 48 1.58 1.74 -8.23
CA LEU A 48 2.40 0.55 -8.46
C LEU A 48 3.37 0.83 -9.61
N ARG A 49 4.66 0.59 -9.39
CA ARG A 49 5.72 0.74 -10.38
C ARG A 49 6.33 -0.61 -10.67
N PHE A 50 6.18 -1.10 -11.90
CA PHE A 50 6.81 -2.34 -12.36
C PHE A 50 8.18 -2.01 -12.95
N VAL A 51 9.21 -2.73 -12.53
CA VAL A 51 10.54 -2.59 -13.12
C VAL A 51 10.59 -3.51 -14.33
N THR A 52 10.50 -2.94 -15.53
CA THR A 52 10.69 -3.70 -16.77
C THR A 52 12.19 -3.75 -17.06
N SER A 53 12.77 -4.95 -17.14
CA SER A 53 14.11 -5.18 -17.71
C SER A 53 14.02 -5.29 -19.22
#